data_AF-A0A963TVZ7-F1
#
_entry.id   AF-A0A963TVZ7-F1
#
_cell.length_a   1.000
_cell.length_b   1.000
_cell.length_c   1.000
_cell.angle_alpha   90.00
_cell.angle_beta   90.00
_cell.angle_gamma   90.00
#
_symmetry.space_group_name_H-M   'P 1'
#
loop_
_entity.id
_entity.type
_entity.pdbx_description
1 polymer ?
#
loop_
_entity_poly.entity_id
_entity_poly.type
_entity_poly.pdbx_seq_one_letter_code
_entity_poly.pdbx_strand_id
1 'polypeptide(L)'
;MTWVLLSIAAAAFQTLRFMLQKQLSMGTLSAGGATLARFFYSAPFVATLAAGYWLWSGAEWPGYSGWFWAYALIGGLTQILATWCVVALFAHRNFAVGIT
;
A
#
# COMPACT_ATOMS: atom_id res chain seq x y z
N MET A 1 23.67 -8.87 3.10
CA MET A 1 23.41 -8.05 4.29
C MET A 1 22.43 -6.89 4.03
N THR A 2 22.31 -6.39 2.80
CA THR A 2 21.41 -5.27 2.41
C THR A 2 19.93 -5.51 2.77
N TRP A 3 19.46 -6.77 2.74
CA TRP A 3 18.08 -7.11 3.10
C TRP A 3 17.72 -6.71 4.54
N VAL A 4 18.67 -6.79 5.48
CA VAL A 4 18.43 -6.44 6.90
C VAL A 4 18.14 -4.95 7.04
N LEU A 5 18.95 -4.11 6.39
CA LEU A 5 18.77 -2.65 6.40
C LEU A 5 17.43 -2.25 5.75
N LEU A 6 17.06 -2.90 4.65
CA LEU A 6 15.76 -2.70 4.00
C LEU A 6 14.60 -3.11 4.90
N SER A 7 14.71 -4.22 5.62
CA SER A 7 13.69 -4.66 6.59
C SER A 7 13.53 -3.69 7.76
N ILE A 8 14.63 -3.15 8.30
CA ILE A 8 14.59 -2.14 9.36
C ILE A 8 13.92 -0.85 8.86
N ALA A 9 14.29 -0.39 7.66
CA ALA A 9 13.65 0.77 7.03
C ALA A 9 12.15 0.53 6.81
N ALA A 10 11.77 -0.64 6.29
CA ALA A 10 10.38 -1.03 6.09
C ALA A 10 9.57 -1.00 7.40
N ALA A 11 10.14 -1.54 8.50
CA ALA A 11 9.52 -1.50 9.81
C ALA A 11 9.32 -0.07 10.31
N ALA A 12 10.30 0.82 10.13
CA ALA A 12 10.18 2.23 10.48
C ALA A 12 9.04 2.94 9.70
N PHE A 13 8.98 2.72 8.39
CA PHE A 13 7.90 3.27 7.54
C PHE A 13 6.53 2.69 7.89
N GLN A 14 6.45 1.42 8.28
CA GLN A 14 5.20 0.80 8.76
C GLN A 14 4.72 1.49 10.04
N THR A 15 5.59 1.69 11.03
CA THR A 15 5.26 2.39 12.28
C THR A 15 4.80 3.82 12.02
N LEU A 16 5.51 4.54 11.15
CA LEU A 16 5.13 5.91 10.76
C LEU A 16 3.75 5.96 10.10
N ARG A 17 3.44 5.02 9.20
CA ARG A 17 2.12 4.92 8.58
C ARG A 17 1.01 4.72 9.61
N PHE A 18 1.20 3.82 10.57
CA PHE A 18 0.20 3.59 11.61
C PHE A 18 0.00 4.83 12.50
N MET A 19 1.08 5.54 12.82
CA MET A 19 1.02 6.81 13.57
C MET A 19 0.23 7.88 12.81
N LEU A 20 0.53 8.07 11.51
CA LEU A 20 -0.16 9.03 10.65
C LEU A 20 -1.64 8.65 10.45
N GLN A 21 -1.94 7.37 10.24
CA GLN A 21 -3.33 6.89 10.15
C GLN A 21 -4.10 7.13 11.45
N LYS A 22 -3.47 6.93 12.61
CA LYS A 22 -4.06 7.23 13.92
C LYS A 22 -4.34 8.73 14.10
N GLN A 23 -3.40 9.59 13.71
CA GLN A 23 -3.60 11.05 13.78
C GLN A 23 -4.68 11.54 12.81
N LEU A 24 -4.67 11.06 11.57
CA LEU A 24 -5.66 11.44 10.55
C LEU A 24 -7.07 10.92 10.88
N SER A 25 -7.20 9.76 11.53
CA SER A 25 -8.49 9.23 12.00
C SER A 25 -9.08 10.04 13.17
N MET A 26 -8.32 10.93 13.82
CA MET A 26 -8.84 11.92 14.76
C MET A 26 -9.25 13.25 14.07
N GLY A 27 -8.99 13.39 12.77
CA GLY A 27 -9.41 14.50 11.93
C GLY A 27 -10.53 14.13 10.94
N THR A 28 -11.17 15.15 10.36
CA THR A 28 -12.44 15.16 9.61
C THR A 28 -12.49 14.36 8.29
N LEU A 29 -11.61 13.39 8.02
CA LEU A 29 -11.53 12.73 6.72
C LEU A 29 -11.90 11.24 6.75
N SER A 30 -12.88 10.87 5.93
CA SER A 30 -13.31 9.49 5.72
C SER A 30 -12.16 8.58 5.27
N ALA A 31 -12.04 7.41 5.89
CA ALA A 31 -11.00 6.41 5.59
C ALA A 31 -10.93 6.02 4.10
N GLY A 32 -12.08 6.03 3.40
CA GLY A 32 -12.15 5.73 1.98
C GLY A 32 -11.49 6.80 1.09
N GLY A 33 -11.69 8.08 1.42
CA GLY A 33 -11.09 9.21 0.70
C GLY A 33 -9.58 9.25 0.86
N ALA A 34 -9.07 8.95 2.05
CA ALA A 34 -7.64 8.87 2.33
C ALA A 34 -6.94 7.74 1.53
N THR A 35 -7.59 6.57 1.40
CA THR A 35 -7.05 5.48 0.59
C THR A 35 -7.01 5.84 -0.90
N LEU A 36 -8.07 6.42 -1.45
CA LEU A 36 -8.13 6.79 -2.87
C LEU A 36 -7.14 7.91 -3.20
N ALA A 37 -7.03 8.94 -2.35
CA ALA A 37 -6.07 10.03 -2.51
C ALA A 37 -4.62 9.53 -2.52
N ARG A 38 -4.28 8.56 -1.66
CA ARG A 38 -2.95 7.94 -1.64
C ARG A 38 -2.63 7.24 -2.96
N PHE A 39 -3.55 6.45 -3.50
CA PHE A 39 -3.34 5.75 -4.78
C PHE A 39 -3.21 6.74 -5.93
N PHE A 40 -4.10 7.72 -6.03
CA PHE A 40 -4.06 8.76 -7.06
C PHE A 40 -2.76 9.57 -7.04
N TYR A 41 -2.30 9.99 -5.85
CA TYR A 41 -1.07 10.78 -5.73
C TYR A 41 0.19 9.93 -5.95
N SER A 42 0.14 8.64 -5.61
CA SER A 42 1.27 7.71 -5.84
C SER A 42 1.43 7.28 -7.30
N ALA A 43 0.35 7.24 -8.08
CA ALA A 43 0.36 6.77 -9.46
C ALA A 43 1.41 7.47 -10.37
N PRO A 44 1.50 8.81 -10.44
CA PRO A 44 2.51 9.47 -11.26
C PRO A 44 3.95 9.19 -10.78
N PHE A 45 4.16 9.06 -9.47
CA PHE A 45 5.47 8.73 -8.90
C PHE A 45 5.91 7.29 -9.25
N VAL A 46 4.99 6.33 -9.11
CA VAL A 46 5.29 4.93 -9.45
C VAL A 46 5.55 4.79 -10.96
N ALA A 47 4.74 5.44 -11.79
CA ALA A 47 4.92 5.40 -13.25
C ALA A 47 6.26 6.02 -13.68
N THR A 48 6.63 7.18 -13.13
CA THR A 48 7.91 7.85 -13.46
C THR A 48 9.12 7.06 -12.97
N LEU A 49 9.09 6.50 -11.76
CA LEU A 49 10.17 5.67 -11.25
C LEU A 49 10.31 4.35 -12.02
N ALA A 50 9.19 3.71 -12.36
CA ALA A 50 9.21 2.48 -13.17
C ALA A 50 9.77 2.74 -14.57
N ALA A 51 9.32 3.82 -15.23
CA ALA A 51 9.86 4.23 -16.52
C ALA A 51 11.35 4.60 -16.45
N GLY A 52 11.76 5.35 -15.42
CA GLY A 52 13.16 5.72 -15.20
C GLY A 52 14.05 4.50 -14.95
N TYR A 53 13.58 3.54 -14.16
CA TYR A 53 14.29 2.28 -13.93
C TYR A 53 14.39 1.45 -15.22
N TRP A 54 13.31 1.37 -16.00
CA TRP A 54 13.34 0.65 -17.28
C TRP A 54 14.35 1.27 -18.25
N LEU A 55 14.34 2.59 -18.40
CA LEU A 55 15.30 3.33 -19.24
C LEU A 55 16.74 3.17 -18.75
N TRP A 56 16.98 3.14 -17.43
CA TRP A 56 18.31 3.01 -16.85
C TRP A 56 18.87 1.58 -16.91
N SER A 57 18.01 0.57 -16.72
CA SER A 57 18.41 -0.84 -16.71
C SER A 57 18.73 -1.39 -18.10
N GLY A 58 18.27 -0.73 -19.17
CA GLY A 58 18.43 -1.20 -20.55
C GLY A 58 17.75 -2.55 -20.82
N ALA A 59 16.87 -3.00 -19.91
CA ALA A 59 16.17 -4.25 -20.02
C ALA A 59 15.15 -4.19 -21.16
N GLU A 60 14.96 -5.29 -21.88
CA GLU A 60 13.86 -5.40 -22.85
C GLU A 60 12.53 -5.16 -22.15
N TRP A 61 11.59 -4.53 -22.87
CA TRP A 61 10.25 -4.27 -22.31
C TRP A 61 9.65 -5.60 -21.83
N PRO A 62 9.36 -5.75 -20.54
CA PRO A 62 8.79 -6.98 -20.03
C PRO A 62 7.44 -7.19 -20.71
N GLY A 63 7.34 -8.23 -21.53
CA GLY A 63 6.08 -8.59 -22.19
C GLY A 63 5.02 -8.87 -21.14
N TYR A 64 4.21 -7.87 -20.80
CA TYR A 64 3.11 -8.03 -19.86
C TYR A 64 2.05 -8.93 -20.49
N SER A 65 2.05 -10.21 -20.09
CA SER A 65 1.02 -11.17 -20.48
C SER A 65 -0.35 -10.75 -19.89
N GLY A 66 -1.46 -11.16 -20.50
CA GLY A 66 -2.80 -10.93 -19.94
C GLY A 66 -2.94 -11.43 -18.48
N TRP A 67 -2.19 -12.48 -18.11
CA TRP A 67 -2.14 -12.99 -16.74
C TRP A 67 -1.49 -12.03 -15.75
N PHE A 68 -0.50 -11.24 -16.18
CA PHE A 68 0.11 -10.21 -15.33
C PHE A 68 -0.95 -9.22 -14.84
N TRP A 69 -1.81 -8.74 -15.75
CA TRP A 69 -2.89 -7.82 -15.42
C TRP A 69 -3.95 -8.45 -14.53
N ALA A 70 -4.31 -9.73 -14.77
CA ALA A 70 -5.23 -10.46 -13.91
C ALA A 70 -4.71 -10.53 -12.46
N TYR A 71 -3.45 -10.94 -12.27
CA TYR A 71 -2.85 -11.00 -10.93
C TYR A 71 -2.67 -9.61 -10.30
N ALA A 72 -2.29 -8.59 -11.08
CA ALA A 72 -2.15 -7.23 -10.59
C ALA A 72 -3.50 -6.66 -10.09
N LEU A 73 -4.59 -6.89 -10.84
CA LEU A 73 -5.94 -6.47 -10.46
C LEU A 73 -6.42 -7.20 -9.21
N ILE A 74 -6.28 -8.53 -9.17
CA ILE A 74 -6.69 -9.33 -8.00
C ILE A 74 -5.88 -8.95 -6.76
N GLY A 75 -4.57 -8.76 -6.89
CA GLY A 75 -3.69 -8.33 -5.81
C GLY A 75 -4.07 -6.94 -5.28
N GLY A 76 -4.28 -5.97 -6.18
CA GLY A 76 -4.69 -4.62 -5.81
C GLY A 76 -6.06 -4.58 -5.12
N LEU A 77 -7.05 -5.31 -5.65
CA LEU A 77 -8.38 -5.41 -5.04
C LEU A 77 -8.33 -6.05 -3.66
N THR A 78 -7.61 -7.17 -3.52
CA THR A 78 -7.42 -7.85 -2.23
C THR A 78 -6.75 -6.94 -1.21
N GLN A 79 -5.76 -6.13 -1.63
CA GLN A 79 -5.08 -5.17 -0.77
C GLN A 79 -6.02 -4.05 -0.27
N ILE A 80 -6.87 -3.52 -1.15
CA ILE A 80 -7.88 -2.52 -0.78
C ILE A 80 -8.88 -3.10 0.22
N LEU A 81 -9.39 -4.30 -0.07
CA LEU A 81 -10.32 -5.02 0.81
C LEU A 81 -9.69 -5.29 2.18
N ALA A 82 -8.45 -5.75 2.24
CA ALA A 82 -7.74 -5.98 3.50
C ALA A 82 -7.62 -4.69 4.34
N THR A 83 -7.33 -3.55 3.68
CA THR A 83 -7.25 -2.25 4.37
C THR A 83 -8.60 -1.84 4.94
N TRP A 84 -9.68 -2.05 4.18
CA TRP A 84 -11.05 -1.81 4.65
C TRP A 84 -11.43 -2.71 5.82
N CYS A 85 -11.13 -4.02 5.75
CA CYS A 85 -11.39 -4.96 6.84
C CYS A 85 -10.68 -4.53 8.14
N VAL A 86 -9.42 -4.08 8.05
CA VAL A 86 -8.68 -3.56 9.22
C VAL A 86 -9.38 -2.35 9.84
N VAL A 87 -9.84 -1.39 9.01
CA VAL A 87 -10.57 -0.21 9.51
C VAL A 87 -11.93 -0.60 10.10
N ALA A 88 -12.68 -1.50 9.46
CA ALA A 88 -13.95 -2.00 9.96
C ALA A 88 -13.81 -2.75 11.29
N LEU A 89 -12.74 -3.54 11.45
CA LEU A 89 -12.41 -4.24 12.69
C LEU A 89 -12.14 -3.25 13.85
N PHE A 90 -11.44 -2.13 13.56
CA PHE A 90 -11.22 -1.07 14.54
C PHE A 90 -12.51 -0.32 14.92
N ALA A 91 -13.48 -0.20 14.01
CA ALA A 91 -14.77 0.44 14.29
C ALA A 91 -15.64 -0.35 15.29
N HIS A 92 -15.43 -1.66 15.44
CA HIS A 92 -16.30 -2.53 16.24
C HIS A 92 -16.00 -2.59 17.75
N ARG A 93 -15.11 -1.75 18.31
CA ARG A 93 -14.74 -1.67 19.76
C ARG A 93 -14.38 -3.00 20.49
N ASN A 94 -14.32 -4.14 19.81
CA ASN A 94 -13.91 -5.44 20.37
C ASN A 94 -12.47 -5.79 20.00
N PHE A 95 -11.53 -4.90 20.34
CA PHE A 95 -10.09 -5.10 20.12
C PHE A 95 -9.53 -6.36 20.83
N ALA A 96 -10.22 -6.87 21.85
CA ALA A 96 -9.81 -8.05 22.61
C ALA A 96 -10.13 -9.39 21.93
N VAL A 97 -11.09 -9.45 21.00
CA VAL A 97 -11.58 -10.73 20.42
C VAL A 97 -10.93 -11.07 19.07
N GLY A 98 -10.31 -10.10 18.39
CA GLY A 98 -9.64 -10.34 17.10
C GLY A 98 -8.20 -10.85 17.19
N ILE A 99 -7.65 -11.00 18.40
CA ILE A 99 -6.25 -11.40 18.68
C ILE A 99 -6.17 -12.79 19.38
N THR A 100 -7.31 -13.42 19.71
CA THR A 100 -7.40 -14.82 20.17
C THR A 100 -7.89 -15.72 19.04
#